data_AF-A0A565D6I0-F1
#
_entry.id   AF-A0A565D6I0-F1
#
_cell.length_a   1.000
_cell.length_b   1.000
_cell.length_c   1.000
_cell.angle_alpha   90.00
_cell.angle_beta   90.00
_cell.angle_gamma   90.00
#
_symmetry.space_group_name_H-M   'P 1'
#
loop_
_entity.id
_entity.type
_entity.pdbx_description
1 polymer ?
#
loop_
_entity_poly.entity_id
_entity_poly.type
_entity_poly.pdbx_seq_one_letter_code
_entity_poly.pdbx_strand_id
1 'polypeptide(L)'
;MRKSADWMTIWDDRILEIMSAEGPTSPTPLSKHEYVDIGKSGVSKRLNRMKDHGLVQELGNGVYSITPAGESYLEGELDAKSIEEGSEAENGDENAHV
;
A
#
# COMPACT_ATOMS: atom_id res chain seq x y z
N MET A 1 4.35 18.73 5.83
CA MET A 1 5.43 17.73 5.92
C MET A 1 4.77 16.41 6.25
N ARG A 2 5.12 15.32 5.53
CA ARG A 2 4.52 14.00 5.78
C ARG A 2 4.88 13.49 7.16
N LYS A 3 3.94 12.80 7.79
CA LYS A 3 4.05 12.28 9.16
C LYS A 3 4.15 10.76 9.11
N SER A 4 5.33 10.28 8.71
CA SER A 4 5.60 8.85 8.52
C SER A 4 5.69 8.10 9.85
N ALA A 5 5.23 6.85 9.85
CA ALA A 5 5.36 5.94 10.97
C ALA A 5 6.68 5.15 10.94
N ASP A 6 7.02 4.57 12.08
CA ASP A 6 8.20 3.72 12.29
C ASP A 6 8.17 2.41 11.48
N TRP A 7 6.99 1.90 11.13
CA TRP A 7 6.84 0.73 10.26
C TRP A 7 7.01 1.05 8.76
N MET A 8 7.00 2.34 8.39
CA MET A 8 7.13 2.79 7.00
C MET A 8 8.58 2.78 6.53
N THR A 9 8.72 2.66 5.23
CA THR A 9 9.98 2.68 4.48
C THR A 9 9.86 3.68 3.35
N ILE A 10 10.99 4.03 2.72
CA ILE A 10 11.00 4.92 1.54
C ILE A 10 10.11 4.39 0.40
N TRP A 11 9.92 3.07 0.32
CA TRP A 11 9.13 2.46 -0.74
C TRP A 11 7.63 2.66 -0.59
N ASP A 12 7.12 2.84 0.64
CA ASP A 12 5.69 3.10 0.84
C ASP A 12 5.31 4.46 0.27
N ASP A 13 6.12 5.47 0.53
CA ASP A 13 5.97 6.79 -0.07
C ASP A 13 6.00 6.72 -1.60
N ARG A 14 6.97 6.00 -2.19
CA ARG A 14 7.07 5.87 -3.65
C ARG A 14 5.86 5.14 -4.24
N ILE A 15 5.42 4.06 -3.60
CA ILE A 15 4.26 3.28 -4.08
C ILE A 15 2.99 4.12 -4.00
N LEU A 16 2.77 4.87 -2.91
CA LEU A 16 1.61 5.76 -2.76
C LEU A 16 1.64 6.90 -3.78
N GLU A 17 2.80 7.51 -4.02
CA GLU A 17 2.97 8.55 -5.05
C GLU A 17 2.66 8.03 -6.46
N ILE A 18 3.17 6.85 -6.82
CA ILE A 18 2.87 6.19 -8.10
C ILE A 18 1.37 5.93 -8.22
N MET A 19 0.76 5.36 -7.18
CA MET A 19 -0.65 5.01 -7.18
C MET A 19 -1.57 6.24 -7.24
N SER A 20 -1.15 7.36 -6.64
CA SER A 20 -1.85 8.65 -6.73
C SER A 20 -1.75 9.26 -8.13
N ALA A 21 -0.60 9.14 -8.81
CA ALA A 21 -0.38 9.70 -10.14
C ALA A 21 -0.93 8.83 -11.28
N GLU A 22 -0.79 7.50 -11.18
CA GLU A 22 -1.07 6.55 -12.25
C GLU A 22 -2.35 5.73 -12.02
N GLY A 23 -2.88 5.74 -10.79
CA GLY A 23 -4.06 5.00 -10.40
C GLY A 23 -3.77 3.58 -9.89
N PRO A 24 -4.79 2.69 -9.87
CA PRO A 24 -4.68 1.36 -9.32
C PRO A 24 -3.59 0.51 -10.01
N THR A 25 -2.79 -0.19 -9.22
CA THR A 25 -1.62 -0.95 -9.71
C THR A 25 -1.48 -2.28 -8.96
N SER A 26 -0.51 -3.10 -9.36
CA SER A 26 -0.27 -4.42 -8.76
C SER A 26 1.23 -4.60 -8.43
N PRO A 27 1.62 -5.63 -7.66
CA PRO A 27 3.01 -5.82 -7.27
C PRO A 27 4.00 -5.94 -8.45
N THR A 28 3.56 -6.52 -9.58
CA THR A 28 4.45 -6.80 -10.71
C THR A 28 4.86 -5.50 -11.46
N PRO A 29 3.92 -4.63 -11.90
CA PRO A 29 4.27 -3.32 -12.44
C PRO A 29 5.10 -2.47 -11.47
N LEU A 30 4.71 -2.40 -10.19
CA LEU A 30 5.44 -1.63 -9.18
C LEU A 30 6.89 -2.10 -9.04
N SER A 31 7.15 -3.41 -9.04
CA SER A 31 8.52 -3.93 -8.95
C SER A 31 9.40 -3.67 -10.18
N LYS A 32 8.82 -3.17 -11.26
CA LYS A 32 9.51 -2.78 -12.49
C LYS A 32 9.57 -1.26 -12.67
N HIS A 33 8.97 -0.51 -11.74
CA HIS A 33 8.93 0.94 -11.82
C HIS A 33 10.31 1.53 -11.53
N GLU A 34 10.72 2.56 -12.26
CA GLU A 34 12.04 3.19 -12.11
C GLU A 34 12.33 3.79 -10.73
N TYR A 35 11.28 4.01 -9.93
CA TYR A 35 11.34 4.60 -8.59
C TYR A 35 11.19 3.56 -7.47
N VAL A 36 11.19 2.27 -7.81
CA VAL A 36 11.02 1.16 -6.86
C VAL A 36 12.15 0.15 -7.08
N ASP A 37 13.09 0.11 -6.14
CA ASP A 37 14.27 -0.77 -6.20
C ASP A 37 14.14 -2.00 -5.27
N ILE A 38 12.91 -2.53 -5.17
CA ILE A 38 12.62 -3.76 -4.46
C ILE A 38 11.87 -4.73 -5.36
N GLY A 39 12.22 -6.02 -5.24
CA GLY A 39 11.55 -7.07 -6.00
C GLY A 39 10.08 -7.22 -5.64
N LYS A 40 9.33 -7.91 -6.50
CA LYS A 40 7.89 -8.18 -6.36
C LYS A 40 7.47 -8.63 -4.95
N SER A 41 8.23 -9.53 -4.32
CA SER A 41 7.93 -10.02 -2.97
C SER A 41 8.06 -8.94 -1.90
N GLY A 42 9.01 -8.01 -2.05
CA GLY A 42 9.14 -6.83 -1.20
C GLY A 42 7.94 -5.90 -1.38
N VAL A 43 7.58 -5.61 -2.63
CA VAL A 43 6.42 -4.78 -2.95
C VAL A 43 5.13 -5.37 -2.38
N SER A 44 4.88 -6.67 -2.56
CA SER A 44 3.72 -7.35 -1.97
C SER A 44 3.66 -7.21 -0.45
N LYS A 45 4.79 -7.35 0.25
CA LYS A 45 4.85 -7.15 1.71
C LYS A 45 4.50 -5.70 2.09
N ARG A 46 5.00 -4.71 1.34
CA ARG A 46 4.68 -3.29 1.59
C ARG A 46 3.21 -2.98 1.34
N LEU A 47 2.65 -3.46 0.24
CA LEU A 47 1.22 -3.29 -0.09
C LEU A 47 0.31 -3.90 0.98
N ASN A 48 0.60 -5.12 1.44
CA ASN A 48 -0.16 -5.74 2.53
C ASN A 48 -0.03 -4.94 3.82
N ARG A 49 1.18 -4.49 4.17
CA ARG A 49 1.37 -3.67 5.37
C ARG A 49 0.57 -2.37 5.28
N MET A 50 0.66 -1.65 4.17
CA MET A 50 -0.13 -0.43 3.96
C MET A 50 -1.65 -0.69 3.94
N LYS A 51 -2.08 -1.87 3.48
CA LYS A 51 -3.48 -2.31 3.53
C LYS A 51 -3.95 -2.50 4.98
N ASP A 52 -3.12 -3.13 5.81
CA ASP A 52 -3.42 -3.34 7.23
C ASP A 52 -3.54 -2.00 7.98
N HIS A 53 -2.91 -0.95 7.48
CA HIS A 53 -3.01 0.44 7.97
C HIS A 53 -4.00 1.30 7.16
N GLY A 54 -4.79 0.72 6.26
CA GLY A 54 -5.82 1.44 5.51
C GLY A 54 -5.32 2.56 4.58
N LEU A 55 -4.02 2.63 4.26
CA LEU A 55 -3.47 3.60 3.30
C LEU A 55 -3.73 3.18 1.84
N VAL A 56 -3.87 1.88 1.62
CA VAL A 56 -4.26 1.29 0.33
C VAL A 56 -5.38 0.27 0.58
N GLN A 57 -6.14 -0.04 -0.47
CA GLN A 57 -7.15 -1.09 -0.47
C GLN A 57 -6.94 -2.03 -1.65
N GLU A 58 -7.26 -3.30 -1.46
CA GLU A 58 -7.21 -4.31 -2.52
C GLU A 58 -8.55 -4.36 -3.26
N LEU A 59 -8.52 -4.25 -4.59
CA LEU A 59 -9.69 -4.28 -5.47
C LEU A 59 -10.00 -5.70 -6.00
N GLY A 60 -9.16 -6.68 -5.65
CA GLY A 60 -9.19 -8.05 -6.17
C GLY A 60 -8.09 -8.34 -7.19
N ASN A 61 -7.79 -9.64 -7.42
CA ASN A 61 -6.74 -10.10 -8.33
C ASN A 61 -5.34 -9.49 -8.07
N GLY A 62 -5.05 -9.10 -6.81
CA GLY A 62 -3.79 -8.44 -6.44
C GLY A 62 -3.63 -7.03 -7.00
N VAL A 63 -4.73 -6.35 -7.36
CA VAL A 63 -4.77 -4.94 -7.72
C VAL A 63 -5.07 -4.12 -6.47
N TYR A 64 -4.31 -3.05 -6.27
CA TYR A 64 -4.42 -2.14 -5.13
C TYR A 64 -4.69 -0.72 -5.61
N SER A 65 -5.45 0.04 -4.81
CA SER A 65 -5.73 1.46 -5.01
C SER A 65 -5.45 2.24 -3.74
N ILE A 66 -5.08 3.52 -3.89
CA ILE A 66 -4.88 4.42 -2.77
C ILE A 66 -6.25 4.73 -2.15
N THR A 67 -6.30 4.84 -0.83
CA THR A 67 -7.52 5.25 -0.10
C THR A 67 -7.49 6.76 0.16
N PRO A 68 -8.61 7.36 0.58
CA PRO A 68 -8.60 8.75 1.06
C PRO A 68 -7.59 9.00 2.19
N ALA A 69 -7.39 8.02 3.07
CA ALA A 69 -6.38 8.12 4.14
C ALA A 69 -4.94 8.15 3.57
N GLY A 70 -4.68 7.36 2.53
CA GLY A 70 -3.42 7.40 1.78
C GLY A 70 -3.16 8.76 1.13
N GLU A 71 -4.20 9.38 0.54
CA GLU A 71 -4.08 10.72 -0.05
C GLU A 71 -3.82 11.78 1.03
N SER A 72 -4.58 11.78 2.12
CA SER A 72 -4.35 12.69 3.26
C SER A 72 -2.96 12.51 3.88
N TYR A 73 -2.41 11.29 3.88
CA TYR A 73 -1.03 11.05 4.30
C TYR A 73 -0.02 11.73 3.35
N LEU A 74 -0.21 11.62 2.04
CA LEU A 74 0.66 12.26 1.05
C LEU A 74 0.64 13.79 1.16
N GLU A 75 -0.51 14.37 1.47
CA GLU A 75 -0.70 15.81 1.72
C GLU A 75 -0.16 16.26 3.10
N GLY A 76 0.13 15.31 4.00
CA GLY A 76 0.61 15.57 5.35
C GLY A 76 -0.47 15.96 6.35
N GLU A 77 -1.74 15.75 5.99
CA GLU A 77 -2.91 15.96 6.84
C GLU A 77 -3.08 14.81 7.84
N LEU A 78 -2.70 13.59 7.45
CA LEU A 78 -2.78 12.38 8.29
C LEU A 78 -1.42 12.02 8.91
N ASP A 79 -1.44 11.62 10.19
CA ASP A 79 -0.29 11.02 10.88
C ASP A 79 -0.37 9.50 10.83
N ALA A 80 0.57 8.87 10.11
CA ALA A 80 0.59 7.42 9.95
C ALA A 80 0.86 6.69 11.28
N LYS A 81 1.44 7.36 12.28
CA LYS A 81 1.64 6.78 13.63
C LYS A 81 0.36 6.64 14.41
N SER A 82 -0.67 7.43 14.08
CA SER A 82 -1.97 7.40 14.74
C SER A 82 -2.92 6.37 14.14
N ILE A 83 -2.53 5.70 13.05
CA ILE A 83 -3.28 4.59 12.49
C ILE A 83 -3.03 3.38 13.38
N GLU A 84 -4.05 2.96 14.12
CA GLU A 84 -3.98 1.73 14.90
C GLU A 84 -3.84 0.52 13.96
N GLU A 85 -2.94 -0.41 14.31
CA GLU A 85 -2.88 -1.73 13.69
C GLU A 85 -4.11 -2.53 14.12
N GLY A 86 -5.16 -2.55 13.29
CA GLY A 86 -6.35 -3.34 13.54
C GLY A 86 -7.46 -3.00 12.55
N SER A 87 -8.33 -3.90 12.14
CA SER A 87 -8.67 -5.25 12.62
C SER A 87 -9.55 -5.86 11.52
N GLU A 88 -9.35 -7.15 11.22
CA GLU A 88 -10.22 -7.96 10.34
C GLU A 88 -10.37 -7.44 8.90
N ALA A 89 -9.29 -7.54 8.11
CA ALA A 89 -9.50 -7.91 6.72
C ALA A 89 -10.02 -9.36 6.74
N GLU A 90 -11.33 -9.53 6.66
CA GLU A 90 -11.94 -10.83 6.40
C GLU A 90 -11.15 -11.51 5.27
N ASN A 91 -10.56 -12.65 5.60
CA ASN A 91 -9.79 -13.46 4.68
C ASN A 91 -10.67 -13.80 3.47
N GLY A 92 -10.46 -13.10 2.36
CA GLY A 92 -10.76 -13.59 1.02
C GLY A 92 -9.78 -14.71 0.67
N ASP A 93 -9.83 -15.81 1.43
CA ASP A 93 -9.16 -17.06 1.09
C ASP A 93 -10.03 -17.76 0.04
N GLU A 94 -9.91 -17.33 -1.22
CA GLU A 94 -10.35 -18.13 -2.37
C GLU A 94 -9.12 -18.75 -3.04
N ASN A 95 -8.51 -19.72 -2.35
CA ASN A 95 -7.65 -20.67 -3.02
C ASN A 95 -7.97 -22.10 -2.57
N ALA A 96 -9.10 -22.62 -3.05
CA ALA A 96 -9.29 -24.06 -3.20
C ALA A 96 -8.93 -24.44 -4.65
N HIS A 97 -7.70 -24.93 -4.78
CA HIS A 97 -7.15 -25.66 -5.91
C HIS A 97 -7.87 -27.00 -6.12
N VAL A 98 -8.03 -27.38 -7.41
CA VAL A 98 -8.49 -28.67 -8.02
C VAL A 98 -9.98 -28.83 -8.33
#